data_AF-A0A5K1H956-F1
#
_entry.id   AF-A0A5K1H956-F1
#
_cell.length_a   1.000
_cell.length_b   1.000
_cell.length_c   1.000
_cell.angle_alpha   90.00
_cell.angle_beta   90.00
_cell.angle_gamma   90.00
#
_symmetry.space_group_name_H-M   'P 1'
#
loop_
_entity.id
_entity.type
_entity.pdbx_description
1 polymer ?
#
loop_
_entity_poly.entity_id
_entity_poly.type
_entity_poly.pdbx_seq_one_letter_code
_entity_poly.pdbx_strand_id
1 'polypeptide(L)' 'VEKNNFTGTLPDSLFNLSALQPLSFMTNQLTGHLPKDVGCFLPNLQSLAMSDNNFDGPFPPSFSNAT' A
#
# COMPACT_ATOMS: atom_id res chain seq x y z
N VAL A 1 -7.56 -14.70 -0.95
CA VAL A 1 -6.44 -14.73 0.01
C VAL A 1 -5.21 -15.11 -0.80
N GLU A 2 -4.43 -14.12 -1.22
CA GLU A 2 -3.30 -14.33 -2.13
C GLU A 2 -2.01 -14.44 -1.33
N LYS A 3 -1.69 -15.66 -0.89
CA LYS A 3 -0.39 -15.96 -0.32
C LYS A 3 0.59 -16.16 -1.46
N ASN A 4 1.44 -15.17 -1.68
CA ASN A 4 2.54 -15.25 -2.64
C ASN A 4 3.88 -15.11 -1.91
N ASN A 5 4.98 -15.40 -2.61
CA ASN A 5 6.33 -15.20 -2.09
C ASN A 5 6.95 -13.93 -2.69
N PHE A 6 6.15 -12.87 -2.88
CA PHE A 6 6.69 -11.62 -3.42
C PHE A 6 7.63 -10.98 -2.40
N THR A 7 8.78 -10.51 -2.89
CA THR A 7 9.86 -9.90 -2.12
C THR A 7 10.24 -8.55 -2.71
N GLY A 8 11.05 -7.77 -1.99
CA GLY A 8 11.47 -6.44 -2.42
C GLY A 8 10.47 -5.35 -2.01
N THR A 9 10.54 -4.20 -2.67
CA THR A 9 9.72 -3.02 -2.35
C THR A 9 8.61 -2.83 -3.39
N LEU A 10 7.52 -2.17 -2.99
CA LEU A 10 6.49 -1.76 -3.94
C LEU A 10 7.06 -0.69 -4.89
N PRO A 11 6.87 -0.83 -6.22
CA PRO A 11 7.36 0.16 -7.17
C PRO A 11 6.47 1.41 -7.16
N ASP A 12 7.08 2.60 -7.30
CA ASP A 12 6.35 3.88 -7.30
C ASP A 12 5.25 3.94 -8.37
N SER A 13 5.44 3.24 -9.49
CA SER A 13 4.46 3.14 -10.57
C SER A 13 3.13 2.54 -10.13
N LEU A 14 3.12 1.69 -9.08
CA LEU A 14 1.91 1.12 -8.51
C LEU A 14 0.98 2.21 -7.97
N PHE A 15 1.56 3.27 -7.40
CA PHE A 15 0.79 4.37 -6.83
C PHE A 15 0.26 5.33 -7.89
N ASN A 16 0.66 5.20 -9.16
CA ASN A 16 0.12 6.01 -10.25
C ASN A 16 -1.17 5.43 -10.87
N LEU A 17 -1.69 4.34 -10.31
CA LEU A 17 -2.91 3.69 -10.79
C LEU A 17 -4.13 4.32 -10.13
N SER A 18 -4.52 5.50 -10.61
CA SER A 18 -5.60 6.31 -10.03
C SER A 18 -6.96 5.62 -9.99
N ALA A 19 -7.18 4.58 -10.80
CA ALA A 19 -8.40 3.79 -10.84
C ALA A 19 -8.45 2.63 -9.84
N LEU A 20 -7.39 2.40 -9.05
CA LEU A 20 -7.38 1.34 -8.02
C LEU A 20 -8.46 1.60 -6.96
N GLN A 21 -9.16 0.53 -6.58
CA GLN A 21 -10.26 0.57 -5.62
C GLN A 21 -10.00 -0.37 -4.44
N PRO A 22 -9.93 -1.71 -4.63
CA PRO A 22 -9.28 -2.56 -3.66
C PRO A 22 -7.82 -2.80 -4.05
N LEU A 23 -6.91 -2.64 -3.08
CA LEU A 23 -5.52 -3.04 -3.22
C LEU A 23 -5.15 -3.97 -2.05
N SER A 24 -4.72 -5.18 -2.37
CA SER A 24 -4.37 -6.19 -1.39
C SER A 24 -3.10 -6.93 -1.79
N PHE A 25 -2.15 -7.01 -0.87
CA PHE A 25 -0.93 -7.80 -1.01
C PHE A 25 -0.58 -8.49 0.31
N MET A 26 -1.60 -8.85 1.09
CA MET A 26 -1.45 -9.55 2.36
C MET A 26 -0.64 -10.84 2.21
N THR A 27 0.04 -11.26 3.27
CA THR A 27 0.74 -12.56 3.35
C THR A 27 1.83 -12.72 2.29
N ASN A 28 2.76 -11.77 2.25
CA ASN A 28 3.94 -11.76 1.39
C ASN A 28 5.21 -11.40 2.20
N GLN A 29 6.34 -11.21 1.52
CA GLN A 29 7.62 -10.81 2.13
C GLN A 29 8.06 -9.43 1.59
N LEU A 30 7.10 -8.55 1.32
CA LEU A 30 7.38 -7.20 0.82
C LEU A 30 7.94 -6.33 1.93
N THR A 31 8.84 -5.42 1.56
CA THR A 31 9.62 -4.56 2.45
C THR A 31 9.51 -3.10 2.02
N GLY A 32 10.09 -2.19 2.82
CA GLY A 32 10.10 -0.75 2.53
C GLY A 32 8.97 -0.01 3.23
N HIS A 33 8.69 1.20 2.76
CA HIS A 33 7.68 2.09 3.35
C HIS A 33 6.72 2.59 2.27
N LEU A 34 5.52 2.95 2.69
CA LEU A 34 4.58 3.64 1.81
C LEU A 34 4.97 5.12 1.68
N PRO A 35 4.83 5.72 0.49
CA PRO A 35 4.98 7.16 0.33
C PRO A 35 4.00 7.91 1.22
N LYS A 36 4.45 9.00 1.87
CA LYS A 36 3.60 9.83 2.75
C LYS A 36 2.34 10.39 2.07
N ASP A 37 2.39 10.54 0.74
CA ASP A 37 1.34 11.13 -0.11
C ASP A 37 0.56 10.06 -0.91
N VAL A 38 0.68 8.78 -0.57
CA VAL A 38 0.07 7.66 -1.31
C VAL A 38 -1.45 7.79 -1.50
N GLY A 39 -2.16 8.35 -0.52
CA GLY A 39 -3.60 8.60 -0.60
C GLY A 39 -3.95 9.67 -1.63
N CYS A 40 -3.03 10.60 -1.93
CA CYS A 40 -3.21 11.58 -3.00
C CYS A 40 -3.04 10.97 -4.39
N PHE A 41 -2.16 9.97 -4.53
CA PHE A 41 -1.92 9.28 -5.81
C PHE A 41 -2.98 8.22 -6.12
N LEU A 42 -3.64 7.69 -5.09
CA LEU A 42 -4.71 6.69 -5.19
C LEU A 42 -6.06 7.25 -4.71
N PRO A 43 -6.63 8.25 -5.39
CA PRO A 43 -7.83 8.96 -4.92
C PRO A 43 -9.10 8.11 -4.88
N ASN A 44 -9.14 7.01 -5.63
CA ASN A 44 -10.29 6.09 -5.67
C ASN A 44 -10.11 4.86 -4.76
N LEU A 45 -9.01 4.78 -3.99
CA LEU A 45 -8.73 3.63 -3.15
C LEU A 45 -9.71 3.58 -1.98
N GLN A 46 -10.45 2.48 -1.89
CA GLN A 46 -11.45 2.25 -0.85
C GLN A 46 -10.95 1.28 0.21
N SER A 47 -10.03 0.39 -0.15
CA SER A 47 -9.49 -0.62 0.77
C SER A 47 -8.03 -0.90 0.45
N LEU A 48 -7.19 -0.84 1.49
CA LEU A 48 -5.78 -1.21 1.43
C LEU A 48 -5.51 -2.30 2.46
N ALA A 49 -5.07 -3.47 2.01
CA ALA A 49 -4.73 -4.59 2.87
C ALA A 49 -3.29 -5.05 2.61
N MET A 50 -2.43 -4.85 3.60
CA MET A 50 -0.98 -5.08 3.49
C MET A 50 -0.40 -5.82 4.70
N SER A 51 -1.25 -6.39 5.55
CA SER A 51 -0.85 -7.17 6.72
C SER A 51 -0.01 -8.39 6.32
N ASP A 52 0.72 -8.96 7.28
CA ASP A 52 1.61 -10.10 7.05
C ASP A 52 2.63 -9.83 5.92
N ASN A 53 3.35 -8.71 6.05
CA ASN A 53 4.51 -8.31 5.26
C ASN A 53 5.57 -7.69 6.18
N ASN A 54 6.68 -7.23 5.63
CA ASN A 54 7.81 -6.63 6.33
C ASN A 54 7.94 -5.12 6.04
N PHE A 55 6.82 -4.40 5.92
CA PHE A 55 6.82 -2.95 5.77
C PHE A 55 7.26 -2.27 7.08
N ASP A 56 8.01 -1.17 6.95
CA ASP A 56 8.54 -0.38 8.06
C ASP A 56 8.26 1.12 7.83
N GLY A 57 8.50 1.96 8.83
CA GLY A 57 8.25 3.39 8.80
C GLY A 57 6.82 3.78 9.21
N PRO A 58 6.54 5.09 9.24
CA PRO A 58 5.25 5.60 9.68
C PRO A 58 4.15 5.27 8.66
N PHE A 59 2.94 5.01 9.16
CA PHE A 59 1.77 4.90 8.31
C PHE A 59 1.49 6.26 7.62
N PRO A 60 1.18 6.30 6.32
CA PRO A 60 1.04 7.55 5.59
C PRO A 60 -0.07 8.44 6.15
N PRO A 61 0.22 9.71 6.45
CA PRO A 61 -0.79 10.65 6.93
C PRO A 61 -1.88 10.91 5.89
N SER A 62 -1.58 10.75 4.59
CA SER A 62 -2.58 10.85 3.51
C SER A 62 -3.77 9.89 3.65
N PHE A 63 -3.61 8.79 4.39
CA PHE A 63 -4.71 7.87 4.71
C PHE A 63 -5.40 8.21 6.04
N SER A 64 -4.76 9.01 6.89
CA SER A 64 -5.32 9.48 8.15
C SER A 64 -6.03 10.82 7.91
N ASN A 65 -7.23 10.76 7.33
CA ASN A 65 -8.15 11.89 7.42
C ASN A 65 -8.94 11.78 8.73
N ALA A 66 -8.26 11.94 9.85
CA ALA A 66 -8.87 11.95 11.17
C ALA A 66 -9.19 13.41 11.55
N THR A 67 -10.39 13.85 11.19
CA THR A 67 -11.12 14.90 11.93
C THR A 67 -12.22 14.25 12.75
#